data_AF-A0A820L242-F1
#
_entry.id   AF-A0A820L242-F1
#
_cell.length_a   1.000
_cell.length_b   1.000
_cell.length_c   1.000
_cell.angle_alpha   90.00
_cell.angle_beta   90.00
_cell.angle_gamma   90.00
#
_symmetry.space_group_name_H-M   'P 1'
#
loop_
_entity.id
_entity.type
_entity.pdbx_description
1 polymer ?
#
loop_
_entity_poly.entity_id
_entity_poly.type
_entity_poly.pdbx_seq_one_letter_code
_entity_poly.pdbx_strand_id
1 'polypeptide(L)'
;LLLMLFYKSVRTTAALAHHSIILLAFYAGAINGICHPCHFYLLAEELSTIPLNLKALYHNRPRLYAIFGYLFIFTFLVSRLIYGSIVCGYAFGAAPTFFQMAFNAGDLTSVTFGLMQGSLCLLTRVLNIYWTILILRKILRPSKPKKKSS
;
A
#
# COMPACT_ATOMS: atom_id res chain seq x y z
N LEU A 1 -5.26 8.58 -7.23
CA LEU A 1 -6.26 8.53 -8.34
C LEU A 1 -6.14 9.72 -9.31
N LEU A 2 -6.29 10.97 -8.86
CA LEU A 2 -6.26 12.18 -9.73
C LEU A 2 -5.05 12.23 -10.69
N LEU A 3 -3.84 11.97 -10.20
CA LEU A 3 -2.62 11.92 -11.02
C LEU A 3 -2.70 10.89 -12.17
N MET A 4 -3.32 9.73 -11.95
CA MET A 4 -3.52 8.70 -12.97
C MET A 4 -4.67 9.02 -13.95
N LEU A 5 -5.62 9.86 -13.53
CA LEU A 5 -6.67 10.38 -14.40
C LEU A 5 -6.11 11.41 -15.38
N PHE A 6 -5.20 12.28 -14.92
CA PHE A 6 -4.61 13.33 -15.75
C PHE A 6 -3.39 12.90 -16.56
N TYR A 7 -2.62 11.89 -16.11
CA TYR A 7 -1.38 11.49 -16.76
C TYR A 7 -1.37 9.98 -17.11
N LYS A 8 -1.48 9.67 -18.41
CA LYS A 8 -1.43 8.27 -18.90
C LYS A 8 -0.14 7.54 -18.54
N SER A 9 0.98 8.25 -18.38
CA SER A 9 2.31 7.69 -18.11
C SER A 9 2.43 6.98 -16.75
N VAL A 10 1.56 7.29 -15.79
CA VAL A 10 1.52 6.66 -14.46
C VAL A 10 0.40 5.62 -14.33
N ARG A 11 -0.39 5.42 -15.38
CA ARG A 11 -1.59 4.57 -15.39
C ARG A 11 -1.25 3.16 -15.88
N THR A 12 -0.73 2.33 -14.99
CA THR A 12 -0.51 0.90 -15.25
C THR A 12 -1.70 0.06 -14.78
N THR A 13 -1.94 -1.09 -15.41
CA THR A 13 -3.04 -2.00 -15.02
C THR A 13 -2.91 -2.47 -13.57
N ALA A 14 -1.68 -2.75 -13.12
CA ALA A 14 -1.40 -3.12 -11.74
C ALA A 14 -1.74 -1.99 -10.75
N ALA A 15 -1.40 -0.74 -11.10
CA ALA A 15 -1.71 0.41 -10.25
C ALA A 15 -3.21 0.71 -10.22
N LEU A 16 -3.90 0.57 -11.34
CA LEU A 16 -5.36 0.68 -11.40
C LEU A 16 -6.05 -0.40 -10.55
N ALA A 17 -5.64 -1.67 -10.68
CA ALA A 17 -6.17 -2.76 -9.87
C ALA A 17 -5.97 -2.50 -8.37
N HIS A 18 -4.76 -2.08 -7.98
CA HIS A 18 -4.44 -1.73 -6.59
C HIS A 18 -5.33 -0.60 -6.04
N HIS A 19 -5.47 0.50 -6.79
CA HIS A 19 -6.32 1.61 -6.36
C HIS A 19 -7.82 1.28 -6.36
N SER A 20 -8.30 0.45 -7.29
CA SER A 20 -9.68 -0.03 -7.30
C SER A 20 -9.98 -0.91 -6.08
N ILE A 21 -9.05 -1.80 -5.69
CA ILE A 21 -9.20 -2.63 -4.49
C ILE A 21 -9.31 -1.75 -3.23
N ILE A 22 -8.45 -0.73 -3.11
CA ILE A 22 -8.51 0.20 -1.97
C ILE A 22 -9.81 1.00 -1.96
N LEU A 23 -10.25 1.51 -3.11
CA LEU A 23 -11.48 2.27 -3.23
C LEU A 23 -12.71 1.42 -2.87
N LEU A 24 -12.77 0.17 -3.36
CA LEU A 24 -13.85 -0.76 -3.06
C LEU A 24 -13.86 -1.16 -1.58
N ALA A 25 -12.69 -1.41 -0.98
CA ALA A 25 -12.58 -1.70 0.45
C ALA A 25 -13.08 -0.52 1.30
N PHE A 26 -12.71 0.70 0.93
CA PHE A 26 -13.19 1.91 1.61
C PHE A 26 -14.70 2.11 1.43
N TYR A 27 -15.22 1.94 0.21
CA TYR A 27 -16.64 2.12 -0.09
C TYR A 27 -17.51 1.07 0.61
N ALA A 28 -17.07 -0.19 0.63
CA ALA A 28 -17.74 -1.27 1.37
C ALA A 28 -17.73 -1.01 2.88
N GLY A 29 -16.61 -0.54 3.44
CA GLY A 29 -16.52 -0.12 4.84
C GLY A 29 -17.47 1.04 5.16
N ALA A 30 -17.55 2.05 4.29
CA ALA A 30 -18.40 3.22 4.47
C ALA A 30 -19.89 2.88 4.44
N ILE A 31 -20.35 2.07 3.48
CA ILE A 31 -21.77 1.70 3.35
C ILE A 31 -22.23 0.84 4.52
N ASN A 32 -21.42 -0.11 4.97
CA ASN A 32 -21.82 -1.05 6.01
C ASN A 32 -21.63 -0.48 7.43
N GLY A 33 -21.27 0.80 7.57
CA GLY A 33 -20.94 1.39 8.88
C GLY A 33 -19.67 0.81 9.51
N ILE A 34 -18.95 -0.06 8.80
CA ILE A 34 -17.65 -0.63 9.16
C ILE A 34 -16.54 0.36 8.76
N CYS A 35 -16.79 1.65 8.94
CA CYS A 35 -15.81 2.72 8.74
C CYS A 35 -14.86 2.73 9.94
N HIS A 36 -14.20 1.59 10.17
CA HIS A 36 -13.18 1.46 11.20
C HIS A 36 -11.97 2.30 10.78
N PRO A 37 -11.26 2.95 11.73
CA PRO A 37 -10.03 3.71 11.46
C PRO A 37 -9.00 2.97 10.60
N CYS A 38 -9.03 1.62 10.60
CA CYS A 38 -8.17 0.78 9.75
C CYS A 38 -8.25 1.11 8.25
N HIS A 39 -9.41 1.53 7.73
CA HIS A 39 -9.56 1.89 6.32
C HIS A 39 -8.88 3.24 5.99
N PHE A 40 -8.91 4.20 6.92
CA PHE A 40 -8.15 5.45 6.79
C PHE A 40 -6.64 5.22 6.92
N TYR A 41 -6.24 4.22 7.69
CA TYR A 41 -4.84 3.86 7.82
C TYR A 41 -4.26 3.20 6.56
N LEU A 42 -5.08 2.50 5.77
CA LEU A 42 -4.68 2.01 4.44
C LEU A 42 -4.43 3.15 3.44
N LEU A 43 -5.07 4.33 3.60
CA LEU A 43 -4.75 5.52 2.80
C LEU A 43 -3.35 6.06 3.12
N ALA A 44 -2.87 5.91 4.36
CA ALA A 44 -1.50 6.31 4.70
C ALA A 44 -0.46 5.47 3.94
N GLU A 45 -0.76 4.20 3.64
CA GLU A 45 0.10 3.34 2.83
C GLU A 45 0.23 3.82 1.38
N GLU A 46 -0.69 4.66 0.90
CA GLU A 46 -0.62 5.27 -0.42
C GLU A 46 0.31 6.49 -0.46
N LEU A 47 0.84 6.98 0.67
CA LEU A 47 1.76 8.12 0.65
C LEU A 47 3.00 7.86 -0.20
N SER A 48 3.46 6.60 -0.28
CA SER A 48 4.59 6.26 -1.15
C SER A 48 4.26 6.31 -2.65
N THR A 49 2.99 6.25 -3.06
CA THR A 49 2.67 6.31 -4.51
C THR A 49 2.81 7.72 -5.08
N ILE A 50 2.72 8.77 -4.26
CA ILE A 50 2.96 10.16 -4.67
C ILE A 50 4.38 10.34 -5.24
N PRO A 51 5.47 10.11 -4.46
CA PRO A 51 6.82 10.25 -4.99
C PRO A 51 7.14 9.24 -6.11
N LEU A 52 6.51 8.06 -6.13
CA LEU A 52 6.66 7.12 -7.23
C LEU A 52 6.11 7.69 -8.55
N ASN A 53 4.92 8.29 -8.51
CA ASN A 53 4.29 8.92 -9.67
C ASN A 53 5.09 10.13 -10.14
N LEU A 54 5.59 10.95 -9.21
CA LEU A 54 6.45 12.09 -9.53
C LEU A 54 7.77 11.65 -10.15
N LYS A 55 8.38 10.56 -9.66
CA LYS A 55 9.57 9.97 -10.27
C LYS A 55 9.32 9.58 -11.74
N ALA A 56 8.19 8.93 -12.04
CA ALA A 56 7.84 8.56 -13.41
C ALA A 56 7.61 9.79 -14.31
N LEU A 57 6.94 10.82 -13.77
CA LEU A 57 6.71 12.08 -14.48
C LEU A 57 8.03 12.79 -14.83
N TYR A 58 8.97 12.83 -13.90
CA TYR A 58 10.26 13.51 -14.05
C TYR A 58 11.40 12.61 -14.54
N HIS A 59 11.10 11.51 -15.26
CA HIS A 59 12.13 10.57 -15.77
C HIS A 59 13.20 11.24 -16.65
N ASN A 60 12.85 12.31 -17.36
CA ASN A 60 13.77 13.08 -18.21
C ASN A 60 14.68 14.05 -17.43
N ARG A 61 14.48 14.20 -16.11
CA ARG A 61 15.25 15.12 -15.26
C ARG A 61 16.03 14.32 -14.21
N PRO A 62 17.33 14.01 -14.42
CA PRO A 62 18.08 13.07 -13.58
C PRO A 62 18.10 13.42 -12.09
N ARG A 63 18.24 14.71 -11.75
CA ARG A 63 18.23 15.19 -10.36
C ARG A 63 16.88 14.93 -9.68
N LEU A 64 15.77 15.31 -10.32
CA LEU A 64 14.42 15.09 -9.77
C LEU A 64 14.07 13.61 -9.70
N TYR A 65 14.45 12.83 -10.71
CA TYR A 65 14.26 11.38 -10.72
C TYR A 65 14.94 10.70 -9.52
N ALA A 66 16.16 11.13 -9.18
CA ALA A 66 16.89 10.63 -8.01
C ALA A 66 16.18 11.05 -6.70
N ILE A 67 15.85 12.35 -6.55
CA ILE A 67 15.17 12.89 -5.36
C ILE A 67 13.85 12.15 -5.09
N PHE A 68 12.99 12.04 -6.10
CA PHE A 68 11.72 11.31 -5.95
C PHE A 68 11.92 9.80 -5.76
N GLY A 69 13.02 9.24 -6.26
CA GLY A 69 13.45 7.88 -5.92
C GLY A 69 13.72 7.70 -4.44
N TYR A 70 14.51 8.58 -3.82
CA TYR A 70 14.80 8.54 -2.39
C TYR A 70 13.56 8.81 -1.54
N LEU A 71 12.75 9.80 -1.92
CA LEU A 71 11.47 10.08 -1.25
C LEU A 71 10.52 8.89 -1.31
N PHE A 72 10.45 8.19 -2.45
CA PHE A 72 9.68 6.95 -2.58
C PHE A 72 10.16 5.89 -1.59
N ILE A 73 11.47 5.63 -1.52
CA ILE A 73 12.02 4.63 -0.61
C ILE A 73 11.69 4.99 0.84
N PHE A 74 11.91 6.25 1.23
CA PHE A 74 11.65 6.73 2.58
C PHE A 74 10.17 6.60 2.96
N THR A 75 9.27 7.13 2.13
CA THR A 75 7.82 7.06 2.36
C THR A 75 7.28 5.64 2.31
N PHE A 76 7.87 4.76 1.49
CA PHE A 76 7.53 3.33 1.47
C PHE A 76 7.87 2.67 2.80
N LEU A 77 9.09 2.86 3.30
CA LEU A 77 9.51 2.28 4.59
C LEU A 77 8.68 2.82 5.75
N VAL A 78 8.51 4.14 5.83
CA VAL A 78 7.78 4.77 6.94
C VAL A 78 6.29 4.44 6.90
N SER A 79 5.61 4.69 5.78
CA SER A 79 4.15 4.51 5.73
C SER A 79 3.74 3.05 5.60
N ARG A 80 4.41 2.27 4.74
CA ARG A 80 3.99 0.89 4.47
C ARG A 80 4.61 -0.09 5.44
N LEU A 81 5.86 0.07 5.85
CA LEU A 81 6.49 -0.90 6.74
C LEU A 81 6.20 -0.58 8.21
N ILE A 82 6.47 0.64 8.67
CA ILE A 82 6.32 0.99 10.08
C ILE A 82 4.85 1.22 10.41
N TYR A 83 4.25 2.23 9.79
CA TYR A 83 2.89 2.66 10.13
C TYR A 83 1.85 1.57 9.83
N GLY A 84 1.89 0.99 8.63
CA GLY A 84 1.00 -0.11 8.27
C GLY A 84 1.12 -1.34 9.19
N SER A 85 2.31 -1.61 9.74
CA SER A 85 2.48 -2.73 10.70
C SER A 85 1.91 -2.40 12.07
N ILE A 86 2.06 -1.17 12.56
CA ILE A 86 1.41 -0.69 13.80
C ILE A 86 -0.10 -0.85 13.68
N VAL A 87 -0.66 -0.38 12.57
CA VAL A 87 -2.10 -0.46 12.27
C VAL A 87 -2.58 -1.91 12.20
N CYS A 88 -1.86 -2.77 11.49
CA CYS A 88 -2.23 -4.18 11.39
C CYS A 88 -2.15 -4.85 12.78
N GLY A 89 -1.17 -4.49 13.61
CA GLY A 89 -1.07 -4.92 15.00
C GLY A 89 -2.30 -4.52 15.83
N TYR A 90 -2.75 -3.26 15.73
CA TYR A 90 -3.99 -2.82 16.38
C TYR A 90 -5.22 -3.58 15.87
N ALA A 91 -5.32 -3.81 14.56
CA ALA A 91 -6.43 -4.56 13.98
C ALA A 91 -6.47 -6.01 14.49
N PHE A 92 -5.32 -6.67 14.59
CA PHE A 92 -5.22 -8.02 15.15
C PHE A 92 -5.48 -8.07 16.66
N GLY A 93 -5.10 -7.04 17.41
CA GLY A 93 -5.43 -6.92 18.83
C GLY A 93 -6.93 -6.77 19.09
N ALA A 94 -7.66 -6.07 18.22
CA ALA A 94 -9.11 -5.88 18.32
C ALA A 94 -9.94 -7.02 17.72
N ALA A 95 -9.34 -7.85 16.87
CA ALA A 95 -10.04 -8.92 16.14
C ALA A 95 -10.75 -9.94 17.05
N PRO A 96 -10.19 -10.45 18.16
CA PRO A 96 -10.87 -11.42 19.01
C PRO A 96 -12.20 -10.91 19.55
N THR A 97 -12.24 -9.67 20.01
CA THR A 97 -13.48 -9.04 20.52
C THR A 97 -14.51 -8.87 19.42
N PHE A 98 -14.09 -8.45 18.22
CA PHE A 98 -14.96 -8.37 17.05
C PHE A 98 -15.57 -9.73 16.70
N PHE A 99 -14.74 -10.78 16.57
CA PHE A 99 -15.21 -12.11 16.23
C PHE A 99 -16.14 -12.70 17.30
N GLN A 100 -15.85 -12.46 18.58
CA GLN A 100 -16.71 -12.88 19.67
C GLN A 100 -18.08 -12.21 19.60
N MET A 101 -18.14 -10.89 19.34
CA MET A 101 -19.40 -10.16 19.18
C MET A 101 -20.19 -10.67 17.96
N ALA A 102 -19.54 -10.84 16.82
CA ALA A 102 -20.19 -11.33 15.60
C ALA A 102 -20.72 -12.76 15.74
N PHE A 103 -19.94 -13.65 16.39
CA PHE A 103 -20.35 -15.03 16.64
C PHE A 103 -21.52 -15.12 17.61
N ASN A 104 -21.49 -14.34 18.71
CA ASN A 104 -22.59 -14.28 19.68
C ASN A 104 -23.88 -13.72 19.09
N ALA A 105 -23.78 -12.82 18.10
CA ALA A 105 -24.91 -12.28 17.37
C ALA A 105 -25.45 -13.21 16.27
N GLY A 106 -24.78 -14.33 15.99
CA GLY A 106 -25.10 -15.20 14.85
C GLY A 106 -24.84 -14.56 13.49
N ASP A 107 -24.06 -13.47 13.44
CA ASP A 107 -23.79 -12.71 12.22
C ASP A 107 -22.61 -13.32 11.44
N LEU A 108 -22.91 -14.37 10.69
CA LEU A 108 -21.96 -15.07 9.82
C LEU A 108 -21.38 -14.15 8.72
N THR A 109 -22.11 -13.12 8.31
CA THR A 109 -21.66 -12.16 7.31
C THR A 109 -20.49 -11.34 7.85
N SER A 110 -20.64 -10.76 9.05
CA SER A 110 -19.56 -10.02 9.72
C SER A 110 -18.35 -10.90 10.03
N VAL A 111 -18.55 -12.16 10.44
CA VAL A 111 -17.44 -13.13 10.62
C VAL A 111 -16.69 -13.33 9.31
N THR A 112 -17.40 -13.56 8.20
CA THR A 112 -16.78 -13.76 6.87
C THR A 112 -15.99 -12.53 6.43
N PHE A 113 -16.56 -11.33 6.57
CA PHE A 113 -15.88 -10.08 6.25
C PHE A 113 -14.65 -9.84 7.13
N GLY A 114 -14.73 -10.13 8.43
CA GLY A 114 -13.60 -10.04 9.35
C GLY A 114 -12.45 -10.96 8.96
N LEU A 115 -12.74 -12.22 8.59
CA LEU A 115 -11.73 -13.16 8.11
C LEU A 115 -11.08 -12.68 6.81
N MET A 116 -11.89 -12.25 5.84
CA MET A 116 -11.40 -11.71 4.58
C MET A 116 -10.49 -10.49 4.83
N GLN A 117 -10.89 -9.57 5.69
CA GLN A 117 -10.12 -8.38 6.02
C GLN A 117 -8.81 -8.73 6.75
N GLY A 118 -8.83 -9.69 7.67
CA GLY A 118 -7.63 -10.21 8.33
C GLY A 118 -6.65 -10.82 7.32
N SER A 119 -7.13 -11.64 6.39
CA SER A 119 -6.31 -12.22 5.31
C SER A 119 -5.72 -11.15 4.40
N LEU A 120 -6.49 -10.12 4.04
CA LEU A 120 -5.99 -8.98 3.25
C LEU A 120 -4.93 -8.19 4.03
N CYS A 121 -5.11 -7.94 5.33
CA CYS A 121 -4.08 -7.27 6.14
C CYS A 121 -2.76 -8.05 6.11
N LEU A 122 -2.80 -9.37 6.36
CA LEU A 122 -1.61 -10.23 6.28
C LEU A 122 -0.98 -10.20 4.89
N LEU A 123 -1.78 -10.34 3.83
CA LEU A 123 -1.28 -10.33 2.47
C LEU A 123 -0.57 -9.01 2.14
N THR A 124 -1.15 -7.87 2.52
CA THR A 124 -0.48 -6.58 2.33
C THR A 124 0.85 -6.49 3.08
N ARG A 125 0.96 -7.07 4.29
CA ARG A 125 2.23 -7.10 5.04
C ARG A 125 3.27 -7.92 4.29
N VAL A 126 2.92 -9.14 3.86
CA VAL A 126 3.84 -10.02 3.11
C VAL A 126 4.31 -9.33 1.84
N LEU A 127 3.40 -8.72 1.08
CA LEU A 127 3.74 -7.98 -0.13
C LEU A 127 4.66 -6.79 0.17
N ASN A 128 4.36 -5.98 1.19
CA ASN A 128 5.17 -4.81 1.53
C ASN A 128 6.58 -5.21 2.01
N ILE A 129 6.73 -6.32 2.72
CA ILE A 129 8.04 -6.90 3.09
C ILE A 129 8.79 -7.36 1.83
N TYR A 130 8.12 -8.12 0.95
CA TYR A 130 8.70 -8.57 -0.32
C TYR A 130 9.21 -7.39 -1.17
N TRP A 131 8.38 -6.35 -1.34
CA TRP A 131 8.75 -5.15 -2.08
C TRP A 131 9.91 -4.40 -1.42
N THR A 132 9.95 -4.33 -0.08
CA THR A 132 11.07 -3.74 0.65
C THR A 132 12.37 -4.45 0.34
N ILE A 133 12.38 -5.79 0.34
CA ILE A 133 13.55 -6.58 -0.02
C ILE A 133 13.99 -6.28 -1.45
N LEU A 134 13.06 -6.19 -2.40
CA LEU A 134 13.38 -5.84 -3.79
C LEU A 134 13.97 -4.44 -3.92
N ILE A 135 13.40 -3.45 -3.22
CA ILE A 135 13.88 -2.06 -3.21
C ILE A 135 15.29 -2.01 -2.64
N LEU A 136 15.53 -2.62 -1.47
CA LEU A 136 16.85 -2.67 -0.84
C LEU A 136 17.88 -3.36 -1.73
N ARG A 137 17.55 -4.50 -2.34
CA ARG A 137 18.43 -5.18 -3.30
C ARG A 137 18.79 -4.30 -4.50
N LYS A 138 17.87 -3.48 -4.97
CA LYS A 138 18.10 -2.58 -6.11
C LYS A 138 18.98 -1.38 -5.73
N ILE A 139 18.89 -0.89 -4.50
CA ILE A 139 19.73 0.19 -3.97
C ILE A 139 21.15 -0.32 -3.67
N LEU A 140 21.25 -1.50 -3.04
CA LEU A 140 22.50 -2.09 -2.58
C LEU A 140 23.30 -2.76 -3.70
N ARG A 141 22.69 -3.08 -4.85
CA ARG A 141 23.45 -3.56 -6.00
C ARG A 141 24.22 -2.39 -6.62
N PRO A 142 25.57 -2.41 -6.59
CA PRO A 142 26.35 -1.38 -7.26
C PRO A 142 26.01 -1.39 -8.74
N SER A 143 25.70 -0.22 -9.29
CA SER A 143 25.50 -0.07 -10.73
C SER A 143 26.79 -0.52 -11.42
N LYS A 144 26.75 -1.65 -12.15
CA LYS A 144 27.88 -2.04 -13.01
C LYS A 144 28.18 -0.83 -13.91
N PRO A 145 29.44 -0.36 -13.98
CA PRO A 145 29.78 0.73 -14.86
C PRO A 145 29.36 0.35 -16.28
N LYS A 146 28.54 1.19 -16.91
CA LYS A 146 28.25 1.06 -18.34
C LYS A 146 29.61 1.14 -19.04
N LYS A 147 30.09 0.02 -19.59
CA LYS A 147 31.17 0.03 -20.57
C LYS A 147 30.77 1.05 -21.64
N LYS A 148 31.50 2.16 -21.75
CA LYS A 148 31.40 3.05 -22.90
C LYS A 148 31.77 2.20 -24.10
N SER A 149 30.81 1.93 -24.97
CA SER A 149 31.05 1.39 -26.30
C SER A 149 31.43 2.56 -27.20
N SER A 150 32.73 2.84 -27.26
CA SER A 150 33.54 3.50 -28.30
C SER A 150 34.67 4.25 -27.63
#